data_AF-A0A926PQZ9-F1
#
_entry.id   AF-A0A926PQZ9-F1
#
_cell.length_a   1.000
_cell.length_b   1.000
_cell.length_c   1.000
_cell.angle_alpha   90.00
_cell.angle_beta   90.00
_cell.angle_gamma   90.00
#
_symmetry.space_group_name_H-M   'P 1'
#
loop_
_entity.id
_entity.type
_entity.pdbx_description
1 polymer ?
#
loop_
_entity_poly.entity_id
_entity_poly.type
_entity_poly.pdbx_seq_one_letter_code
_entity_poly.pdbx_strand_id
1 'polypeptide(L)'
;MSIPLLEYKPSSQNQRVDGYEVPGEDTPYIYRLEDCVDQTDISELIWAAYRQVFSEHVILKSSRQTNLESQLKNRAITVRDFVRGLAKSETFRSLVIDKNSNYRLVDVALKRLLGRSAYNNEETIAWSIKIATLGWGGFVDALLDSEEYSTAFGDNTVPYQRRRYKGRPFNLVTPSYADYWRDQEEAGRYKWGDINNFRDLARSLSIKMVEFKPVSTENISIPDTTRKTAPTGTPASISTAAGFPLR
;
A
#
# COMPACT_ATOMS: atom_id res chain seq x y z
N MET A 1 -30.87 -3.87 21.51
CA MET A 1 -31.71 -3.11 20.56
C MET A 1 -30.93 -2.94 19.27
N SER A 2 -31.46 -3.37 18.12
CA SER A 2 -30.80 -3.20 16.82
C SER A 2 -30.91 -1.75 16.38
N ILE A 3 -29.77 -1.05 16.30
CA ILE A 3 -29.73 0.31 15.76
C ILE A 3 -30.07 0.21 14.25
N PRO A 4 -31.11 0.91 13.77
CA PRO A 4 -31.44 0.93 12.35
C PRO A 4 -30.32 1.58 11.53
N LEU A 5 -30.24 1.25 10.24
CA LEU A 5 -29.29 1.93 9.35
C LEU A 5 -29.72 3.39 9.20
N LEU A 6 -28.78 4.32 9.30
CA LEU A 6 -29.06 5.74 9.09
C LEU A 6 -29.50 5.98 7.65
N GLU A 7 -30.54 6.78 7.46
CA GLU A 7 -31.00 7.17 6.13
C GLU A 7 -29.97 8.09 5.45
N TYR A 8 -29.74 7.86 4.17
CA TYR A 8 -28.85 8.68 3.33
C TYR A 8 -29.50 8.95 1.99
N LYS A 9 -29.18 10.10 1.40
CA LYS A 9 -29.74 10.49 0.09
C LYS A 9 -28.99 9.79 -1.05
N PRO A 10 -29.68 9.06 -1.94
CA PRO A 10 -29.01 8.37 -3.03
C PRO A 10 -28.57 9.37 -4.12
N SER A 11 -27.41 9.12 -4.72
CA SER A 11 -26.85 9.94 -5.79
C SER A 11 -27.28 9.45 -7.18
N SER A 12 -27.13 10.30 -8.19
CA SER A 12 -27.33 9.95 -9.59
C SER A 12 -26.18 9.06 -10.08
N GLN A 13 -26.44 7.77 -10.22
CA GLN A 13 -25.49 6.78 -10.74
C GLN A 13 -26.12 5.99 -11.88
N ASN A 14 -25.32 5.58 -12.87
CA ASN A 14 -25.79 4.94 -14.12
C ASN A 14 -26.71 3.73 -13.89
N GLN A 15 -26.40 2.90 -12.90
CA GLN A 15 -27.15 1.68 -12.59
C GLN A 15 -28.57 1.92 -12.04
N ARG A 16 -28.93 3.15 -11.67
CA ARG A 16 -30.25 3.49 -11.12
C ARG A 16 -31.28 3.86 -12.18
N VAL A 17 -30.81 4.19 -13.39
CA VAL A 17 -31.66 4.52 -14.53
C VAL A 17 -31.87 3.24 -15.34
N ASP A 18 -32.93 3.11 -16.13
CA ASP A 18 -33.02 1.99 -17.05
C ASP A 18 -32.05 2.17 -18.23
N GLY A 19 -31.46 1.07 -18.68
CA GLY A 19 -30.54 1.06 -19.83
C GLY A 19 -31.29 0.53 -21.04
N TYR A 20 -31.32 1.30 -22.12
CA TYR A 20 -31.96 0.90 -23.40
C TYR A 20 -30.95 0.36 -24.42
N GLU A 21 -29.83 -0.15 -23.94
CA GLU A 21 -28.68 -0.46 -24.78
C GLU A 21 -28.69 -1.90 -25.26
N VAL A 22 -28.16 -2.10 -26.46
CA VAL A 22 -27.97 -3.43 -27.04
C VAL A 22 -26.64 -4.00 -26.55
N PRO A 23 -26.59 -5.25 -26.06
CA PRO A 23 -25.34 -5.86 -25.62
C PRO A 23 -24.27 -5.89 -26.72
N GLY A 24 -23.03 -5.61 -26.33
CA GLY A 24 -21.84 -5.61 -27.19
C GLY A 24 -20.60 -6.04 -26.42
N GLU A 25 -19.40 -5.80 -26.96
CA GLU A 25 -18.13 -6.26 -26.36
C GLU A 25 -17.85 -5.68 -24.97
N ASP A 26 -18.32 -4.46 -24.70
CA ASP A 26 -18.16 -3.80 -23.40
C ASP A 26 -19.11 -4.34 -22.30
N THR A 27 -20.06 -5.20 -22.67
CA THR A 27 -20.97 -5.79 -21.68
C THR A 27 -20.26 -6.87 -20.86
N PRO A 28 -20.34 -6.82 -19.52
CA PRO A 28 -19.67 -7.80 -18.69
C PRO A 28 -20.29 -9.18 -18.92
N TYR A 29 -19.44 -10.19 -19.08
CA TYR A 29 -19.89 -11.57 -19.08
C TYR A 29 -20.44 -11.95 -17.70
N ILE A 30 -21.66 -12.48 -17.67
CA ILE A 30 -22.37 -12.79 -16.43
C ILE A 30 -22.17 -14.29 -16.14
N TYR A 31 -21.46 -14.58 -15.05
CA TYR A 31 -21.30 -15.96 -14.57
C TYR A 31 -22.49 -16.35 -13.68
N ARG A 32 -23.30 -17.29 -14.15
CA ARG A 32 -24.43 -17.86 -13.40
C ARG A 32 -24.24 -19.35 -13.19
N LEU A 33 -24.58 -19.82 -12.00
CA LEU A 33 -24.50 -21.25 -11.67
C LEU A 33 -25.46 -22.11 -12.51
N GLU A 34 -26.55 -21.51 -12.99
CA GLU A 34 -27.56 -22.16 -13.84
C GLU A 34 -27.03 -22.47 -15.24
N ASP A 35 -26.14 -21.62 -15.75
CA ASP A 35 -25.53 -21.78 -17.08
C ASP A 35 -24.35 -22.77 -17.07
N CYS A 36 -23.88 -23.16 -15.86
CA CYS A 36 -22.79 -24.12 -15.70
C CYS A 36 -23.30 -25.56 -15.82
N VAL A 37 -23.01 -26.21 -16.95
CA VAL A 37 -23.32 -27.63 -17.17
C VAL A 37 -22.11 -28.49 -16.81
N ASP A 38 -20.92 -28.05 -17.18
CA ASP A 38 -19.69 -28.81 -17.00
C ASP A 38 -18.90 -28.38 -15.76
N GLN A 39 -18.02 -29.27 -15.27
CA GLN A 39 -17.11 -28.95 -14.16
C GLN A 39 -16.11 -27.83 -14.50
N THR A 40 -15.80 -27.66 -15.79
CA THR A 40 -14.99 -26.57 -16.32
C THR A 40 -15.68 -25.22 -16.08
N ASP A 41 -16.96 -25.11 -16.41
CA ASP A 41 -17.75 -23.89 -16.27
C ASP A 41 -17.84 -23.48 -14.80
N ILE A 42 -18.05 -24.45 -13.91
CA ILE A 42 -18.04 -24.20 -12.46
C ILE A 42 -16.68 -23.70 -12.00
N SER A 43 -15.59 -24.22 -12.56
CA SER A 43 -14.23 -23.78 -12.23
C SER A 43 -13.96 -22.35 -12.71
N GLU A 44 -14.49 -21.97 -13.87
CA GLU A 44 -14.44 -20.59 -14.38
C GLU A 44 -15.29 -19.64 -13.52
N LEU A 45 -16.48 -20.06 -13.10
CA LEU A 45 -17.34 -19.30 -12.18
C LEU A 45 -16.63 -19.06 -10.84
N ILE A 46 -16.00 -20.10 -10.28
CA ILE A 46 -15.19 -20.00 -9.07
C ILE A 46 -14.05 -18.99 -9.27
N TRP A 47 -13.34 -19.09 -10.40
CA TRP A 47 -12.25 -18.15 -10.72
C TRP A 47 -12.76 -16.71 -10.83
N ALA A 48 -13.91 -16.48 -11.48
CA ALA A 48 -14.54 -15.18 -11.59
C ALA A 48 -14.93 -14.61 -10.21
N ALA A 49 -15.47 -15.43 -9.33
CA ALA A 49 -15.82 -15.04 -7.97
C ALA A 49 -14.58 -14.66 -7.14
N TYR A 50 -13.49 -15.41 -7.24
CA TYR A 50 -12.21 -15.02 -6.61
C TYR A 50 -11.68 -13.69 -7.17
N ARG A 51 -11.73 -13.51 -8.50
CA ARG A 51 -11.28 -12.28 -9.15
C ARG A 51 -12.09 -11.07 -8.70
N GLN A 52 -13.39 -11.24 -8.52
CA GLN A 52 -14.28 -10.19 -8.06
C GLN A 52 -14.03 -9.82 -6.58
N VAL A 53 -13.89 -10.81 -5.70
CA VAL A 53 -13.81 -10.57 -4.24
C VAL A 53 -12.38 -10.23 -3.77
N PHE A 54 -11.34 -10.92 -4.28
CA PHE A 54 -9.97 -10.71 -3.82
C PHE A 54 -9.10 -9.86 -4.75
N SER A 55 -9.54 -9.62 -5.98
CA SER A 55 -8.73 -9.10 -7.10
C SER A 55 -7.76 -10.15 -7.68
N GLU A 56 -7.27 -9.87 -8.88
CA GLU A 56 -6.55 -10.85 -9.72
C GLU A 56 -5.21 -11.33 -9.13
N HIS A 57 -4.48 -10.45 -8.43
CA HIS A 57 -3.17 -10.76 -7.84
C HIS A 57 -3.24 -11.67 -6.61
N VAL A 58 -4.44 -11.90 -6.06
CA VAL A 58 -4.64 -12.69 -4.84
C VAL A 58 -5.12 -14.10 -5.16
N ILE A 59 -5.23 -14.51 -6.43
CA ILE A 59 -5.66 -15.86 -6.82
C ILE A 59 -4.47 -16.84 -6.74
N LEU A 60 -3.90 -16.96 -5.54
CA LEU A 60 -2.77 -17.82 -5.22
C LEU A 60 -3.25 -19.18 -4.72
N LYS A 61 -2.41 -20.20 -4.81
CA LYS A 61 -2.74 -21.53 -4.26
C LYS A 61 -3.01 -21.49 -2.75
N SER A 62 -2.32 -20.60 -2.03
CA SER A 62 -2.47 -20.42 -0.58
C SER A 62 -3.75 -19.68 -0.16
N SER A 63 -4.35 -18.88 -1.04
CA SER A 63 -5.54 -18.09 -0.71
C SER A 63 -6.86 -18.80 -1.05
N ARG A 64 -6.78 -19.93 -1.77
CA ARG A 64 -7.94 -20.72 -2.17
C ARG A 64 -8.63 -21.37 -0.97
N GLN A 65 -9.96 -21.29 -0.97
CA GLN A 65 -10.86 -21.87 0.01
C GLN A 65 -11.43 -23.19 -0.53
N THR A 66 -10.64 -24.26 -0.46
CA THR A 66 -10.98 -25.58 -1.03
C THR A 66 -12.31 -26.13 -0.53
N ASN A 67 -12.61 -25.96 0.76
CA ASN A 67 -13.86 -26.42 1.36
C ASN A 67 -15.09 -25.73 0.73
N LEU A 68 -15.00 -24.41 0.50
CA LEU A 68 -16.06 -23.64 -0.15
C LEU A 68 -16.20 -24.01 -1.63
N GLU A 69 -15.08 -24.22 -2.33
CA GLU A 69 -15.09 -24.69 -3.72
C GLU A 69 -15.79 -26.04 -3.86
N SER A 70 -15.50 -27.00 -2.96
CA SER A 70 -16.16 -28.31 -2.96
C SER A 70 -17.66 -28.21 -2.68
N GLN A 71 -18.07 -27.35 -1.74
CA GLN A 71 -19.49 -27.14 -1.45
C GLN A 71 -20.23 -26.53 -2.64
N LEU A 72 -19.63 -25.56 -3.33
CA LEU A 72 -20.23 -24.95 -4.51
C LEU A 72 -20.30 -25.92 -5.69
N LYS A 73 -19.23 -26.71 -5.92
CA LYS A 73 -19.20 -27.76 -6.96
C LYS A 73 -20.29 -28.81 -6.75
N ASN A 74 -20.57 -29.16 -5.49
CA ASN A 74 -21.64 -30.08 -5.13
C ASN A 74 -23.02 -29.41 -5.06
N ARG A 75 -23.14 -28.12 -5.40
CA ARG A 75 -24.37 -27.32 -5.32
C ARG A 75 -25.01 -27.32 -3.91
N ALA A 76 -24.21 -27.52 -2.87
CA ALA A 76 -24.65 -27.51 -1.47
C ALA A 76 -24.83 -26.08 -0.94
N ILE A 77 -24.13 -25.12 -1.54
CA ILE A 77 -24.22 -23.69 -1.25
C ILE A 77 -24.52 -22.91 -2.53
N THR A 78 -25.15 -21.74 -2.39
CA THR A 78 -25.40 -20.84 -3.51
C THR A 78 -24.17 -20.01 -3.85
N VAL A 79 -24.19 -19.29 -4.98
CA VAL A 79 -23.10 -18.36 -5.34
C VAL A 79 -23.03 -17.20 -4.34
N ARG A 80 -24.18 -16.71 -3.85
CA ARG A 80 -24.24 -15.72 -2.77
C ARG A 80 -23.54 -16.23 -1.50
N ASP A 81 -23.79 -17.48 -1.11
CA ASP A 81 -23.15 -18.07 0.08
C ASP A 81 -21.65 -18.27 -0.14
N PHE A 82 -21.23 -18.64 -1.35
CA PHE A 82 -19.82 -18.72 -1.72
C PHE A 82 -19.13 -17.36 -1.60
N VAL A 83 -19.72 -16.29 -2.15
CA VAL A 83 -19.24 -14.91 -2.04
C VAL A 83 -19.19 -14.47 -0.57
N ARG A 84 -20.22 -14.81 0.23
CA ARG A 84 -20.23 -14.57 1.68
C ARG A 84 -19.06 -15.24 2.37
N GLY A 85 -18.79 -16.50 2.04
CA GLY A 85 -17.65 -17.26 2.58
C GLY A 85 -16.30 -16.65 2.20
N LEU A 86 -16.14 -16.21 0.94
CA LEU A 86 -14.93 -15.52 0.49
C LEU A 86 -14.72 -14.19 1.20
N ALA A 87 -15.76 -13.38 1.37
CA ALA A 87 -15.65 -12.10 2.06
C ALA A 87 -15.33 -12.27 3.56
N LYS A 88 -15.66 -13.42 4.16
CA LYS A 88 -15.41 -13.75 5.57
C LYS A 88 -14.14 -14.58 5.79
N SER A 89 -13.39 -14.91 4.74
CA SER A 89 -12.20 -15.75 4.86
C SER A 89 -11.07 -15.02 5.59
N GLU A 90 -10.15 -15.80 6.16
CA GLU A 90 -8.91 -15.29 6.76
C GLU A 90 -8.03 -14.56 5.73
N THR A 91 -8.10 -14.98 4.47
CA THR A 91 -7.39 -14.32 3.36
C THR A 91 -7.93 -12.92 3.10
N PHE A 92 -9.26 -12.72 3.14
CA PHE A 92 -9.84 -11.38 3.04
C PHE A 92 -9.46 -10.53 4.26
N ARG A 93 -9.47 -11.14 5.45
CA ARG A 93 -9.11 -10.48 6.71
C ARG A 93 -7.71 -9.90 6.68
N SER A 94 -6.70 -10.75 6.44
CA SER A 94 -5.30 -10.37 6.45
C SER A 94 -4.92 -9.38 5.35
N LEU A 95 -5.53 -9.49 4.16
CA LEU A 95 -5.17 -8.67 3.01
C LEU A 95 -5.90 -7.34 2.93
N VAL A 96 -7.16 -7.30 3.36
CA VAL A 96 -8.04 -6.13 3.22
C VAL A 96 -8.42 -5.57 4.58
N ILE A 97 -8.93 -6.39 5.49
CA ILE A 97 -9.53 -5.86 6.74
C ILE A 97 -8.48 -5.25 7.66
N ASP A 98 -7.38 -5.95 7.90
CA ASP A 98 -6.38 -5.51 8.88
C ASP A 98 -5.60 -4.25 8.45
N LYS A 99 -5.68 -3.89 7.16
CA LYS A 99 -4.92 -2.78 6.55
C LYS A 99 -5.77 -1.55 6.24
N ASN A 100 -7.05 -1.54 6.59
CA ASN A 100 -7.98 -0.47 6.21
C ASN A 100 -8.89 -0.05 7.37
N SER A 101 -9.34 1.21 7.32
CA SER A 101 -10.36 1.73 8.23
C SER A 101 -11.76 1.23 7.86
N ASN A 102 -12.70 1.27 8.81
CA ASN A 102 -14.09 0.86 8.56
C ASN A 102 -14.72 1.61 7.38
N TYR A 103 -14.44 2.91 7.22
CA TYR A 103 -14.95 3.70 6.10
C TYR A 103 -14.44 3.18 4.75
N ARG A 104 -13.15 2.85 4.67
CA ARG A 104 -12.55 2.31 3.45
C ARG A 104 -13.04 0.89 3.17
N LEU A 105 -13.27 0.09 4.20
CA LEU A 105 -13.81 -1.26 4.09
C LEU A 105 -15.22 -1.25 3.51
N VAL A 106 -16.07 -0.32 3.91
CA VAL A 106 -17.39 -0.12 3.29
C VAL A 106 -17.23 0.15 1.80
N ASP A 107 -16.37 1.09 1.41
CA ASP A 107 -16.17 1.42 0.00
C ASP A 107 -15.64 0.23 -0.83
N VAL A 108 -14.73 -0.57 -0.27
CA VAL A 108 -14.28 -1.83 -0.90
C VAL A 108 -15.44 -2.81 -1.04
N ALA A 109 -16.24 -2.99 0.01
CA ALA A 109 -17.36 -3.93 0.01
C ALA A 109 -18.45 -3.54 -0.99
N LEU A 110 -18.86 -2.28 -1.05
CA LEU A 110 -19.85 -1.79 -2.01
C LEU A 110 -19.39 -2.06 -3.45
N LYS A 111 -18.10 -1.84 -3.74
CA LYS A 111 -17.54 -2.05 -5.08
C LYS A 111 -17.41 -3.52 -5.44
N ARG A 112 -16.89 -4.36 -4.53
CA ARG A 112 -16.62 -5.78 -4.81
C ARG A 112 -17.86 -6.66 -4.69
N LEU A 113 -18.76 -6.36 -3.74
CA LEU A 113 -19.94 -7.18 -3.46
C LEU A 113 -21.22 -6.65 -4.12
N LEU A 114 -21.45 -5.33 -4.12
CA LEU A 114 -22.63 -4.74 -4.79
C LEU A 114 -22.35 -4.25 -6.22
N GLY A 115 -21.08 -4.24 -6.63
CA GLY A 115 -20.72 -3.81 -7.98
C GLY A 115 -20.91 -2.31 -8.23
N ARG A 116 -20.88 -1.48 -7.19
CA ARG A 116 -21.07 -0.02 -7.28
C ARG A 116 -20.20 0.79 -6.32
N SER A 117 -20.05 2.09 -6.61
CA SER A 117 -19.50 3.03 -5.62
C SER A 117 -20.56 3.49 -4.62
N ALA A 118 -20.11 3.95 -3.45
CA ALA A 118 -20.96 4.68 -2.51
C ALA A 118 -21.64 5.88 -3.18
N TYR A 119 -22.87 6.18 -2.78
CA TYR A 119 -23.65 7.33 -3.25
C TYR A 119 -23.07 8.64 -2.72
N ASN A 120 -22.78 8.67 -1.42
CA ASN A 120 -22.26 9.83 -0.72
C ASN A 120 -21.47 9.39 0.52
N ASN A 121 -20.87 10.35 1.22
CA ASN A 121 -20.12 10.06 2.44
C ASN A 121 -21.04 9.57 3.58
N GLU A 122 -22.32 9.97 3.57
CA GLU A 122 -23.30 9.54 4.58
C GLU A 122 -23.55 8.03 4.51
N GLU A 123 -23.67 7.45 3.32
CA GLU A 123 -23.78 5.99 3.14
C GLU A 123 -22.57 5.27 3.73
N THR A 124 -21.36 5.79 3.47
CA THR A 124 -20.12 5.23 4.02
C THR A 124 -20.12 5.26 5.56
N ILE A 125 -20.61 6.34 6.16
CA ILE A 125 -20.72 6.49 7.62
C ILE A 125 -21.81 5.56 8.19
N ALA A 126 -22.97 5.47 7.53
CA ALA A 126 -24.07 4.62 7.97
C ALA A 126 -23.64 3.15 8.05
N TRP A 127 -22.95 2.66 7.02
CA TRP A 127 -22.44 1.29 6.98
C TRP A 127 -21.23 1.05 7.87
N SER A 128 -20.38 2.05 8.11
CA SER A 128 -19.21 1.87 9.00
C SER A 128 -19.62 1.60 10.45
N ILE A 129 -20.77 2.15 10.89
CA ILE A 129 -21.36 1.86 12.20
C ILE A 129 -21.85 0.41 12.27
N LYS A 130 -22.35 -0.18 11.17
CA LYS A 130 -22.71 -1.61 11.13
C LYS A 130 -21.49 -2.51 11.32
N ILE A 131 -20.35 -2.16 10.70
CA ILE A 131 -19.08 -2.86 10.94
C ILE A 131 -18.66 -2.75 12.41
N ALA A 132 -18.77 -1.55 13.00
CA ALA A 132 -18.38 -1.35 14.40
C ALA A 132 -19.28 -2.09 15.41
N THR A 133 -20.56 -2.25 15.10
CA THR A 133 -21.56 -2.85 16.01
C THR A 133 -21.69 -4.36 15.86
N LEU A 134 -21.62 -4.90 14.65
CA LEU A 134 -21.82 -6.33 14.35
C LEU A 134 -20.51 -7.04 13.97
N GLY A 135 -19.41 -6.30 13.84
CA GLY A 135 -18.19 -6.78 13.22
C GLY A 135 -18.31 -6.90 11.71
N TRP A 136 -17.21 -7.31 11.08
CA TRP A 136 -17.15 -7.50 9.63
C TRP A 136 -18.12 -8.57 9.13
N GLY A 137 -18.20 -9.70 9.85
CA GLY A 137 -19.06 -10.82 9.45
C GLY A 137 -20.54 -10.43 9.35
N GLY A 138 -21.07 -9.76 10.38
CA GLY A 138 -22.46 -9.30 10.37
C GLY A 138 -22.72 -8.16 9.38
N PHE A 139 -21.72 -7.33 9.08
CA PHE A 139 -21.82 -6.35 7.99
C PHE A 139 -21.95 -7.02 6.63
N VAL A 140 -21.13 -8.04 6.32
CA VAL A 140 -21.22 -8.79 5.06
C VAL A 140 -22.58 -9.46 4.92
N ASP A 141 -23.12 -10.04 6.00
CA ASP A 141 -24.46 -10.63 6.00
C ASP A 141 -25.52 -9.58 5.68
N ALA A 142 -25.52 -8.46 6.41
CA ALA A 142 -26.47 -7.37 6.18
C ALA A 142 -26.39 -6.80 4.75
N LEU A 143 -25.21 -6.82 4.11
CA LEU A 143 -25.02 -6.33 2.76
C LEU A 143 -25.55 -7.32 1.70
N LEU A 144 -25.25 -8.62 1.85
CA LEU A 144 -25.66 -9.66 0.91
C LEU A 144 -27.15 -10.03 1.04
N ASP A 145 -27.72 -9.84 2.22
CA ASP A 145 -29.14 -10.05 2.49
C ASP A 145 -29.99 -8.82 2.12
N SER A 146 -29.35 -7.76 1.58
CA SER A 146 -30.07 -6.57 1.11
C SER A 146 -30.93 -6.87 -0.12
N GLU A 147 -32.05 -6.16 -0.23
CA GLU A 147 -32.92 -6.21 -1.42
C GLU A 147 -32.16 -5.77 -2.68
N GLU A 148 -31.20 -4.85 -2.55
CA GLU A 148 -30.36 -4.41 -3.66
C GLU A 148 -29.52 -5.55 -4.24
N TYR A 149 -28.89 -6.37 -3.39
CA TYR A 149 -28.11 -7.52 -3.84
C TYR A 149 -29.02 -8.56 -4.51
N SER A 150 -30.14 -8.87 -3.87
CA SER A 150 -31.10 -9.87 -4.35
C SER A 150 -31.71 -9.48 -5.71
N THR A 151 -32.03 -8.19 -5.90
CA THR A 151 -32.56 -7.68 -7.16
C THR A 151 -31.51 -7.66 -8.28
N ALA A 152 -30.25 -7.39 -7.94
CA ALA A 152 -29.19 -7.23 -8.94
C ALA A 152 -28.57 -8.55 -9.40
N PHE A 153 -28.34 -9.48 -8.47
CA PHE A 153 -27.59 -10.72 -8.72
C PHE A 153 -28.40 -11.98 -8.36
N GLY A 154 -29.33 -11.89 -7.43
CA GLY A 154 -29.98 -13.05 -6.83
C GLY A 154 -28.98 -13.96 -6.13
N ASP A 155 -29.25 -15.26 -6.13
CA ASP A 155 -28.48 -16.23 -5.33
C ASP A 155 -27.41 -16.97 -6.15
N ASN A 156 -27.59 -17.00 -7.48
CA ASN A 156 -26.82 -17.86 -8.39
C ASN A 156 -25.88 -17.09 -9.33
N THR A 157 -25.82 -15.76 -9.24
CA THR A 157 -24.97 -14.93 -10.10
C THR A 157 -23.77 -14.40 -9.35
N VAL A 158 -22.58 -14.47 -9.95
CA VAL A 158 -21.38 -13.83 -9.41
C VAL A 158 -21.50 -12.31 -9.53
N PRO A 159 -21.22 -11.52 -8.48
CA PRO A 159 -21.24 -10.07 -8.57
C PRO A 159 -20.29 -9.54 -9.64
N TYR A 160 -20.67 -8.47 -10.30
CA TYR A 160 -19.85 -7.79 -11.30
C TYR A 160 -20.04 -6.27 -11.20
N GLN A 161 -19.10 -5.51 -11.76
CA GLN A 161 -19.21 -4.05 -11.80
C GLN A 161 -20.38 -3.63 -12.69
N ARG A 162 -21.42 -3.07 -12.07
CA ARG A 162 -22.66 -2.70 -12.76
C ARG A 162 -22.42 -1.43 -13.56
N ARG A 163 -22.79 -1.46 -14.85
CA ARG A 163 -22.82 -0.30 -15.76
C ARG A 163 -21.55 0.57 -15.73
N ARG A 164 -20.40 -0.08 -15.96
CA ARG A 164 -19.08 0.55 -15.94
C ARG A 164 -18.91 1.61 -17.03
N TYR A 165 -19.31 1.33 -18.28
CA TYR A 165 -19.02 2.16 -19.45
C TYR A 165 -17.55 2.64 -19.46
N LYS A 166 -17.33 3.95 -19.58
CA LYS A 166 -16.01 4.60 -19.58
C LYS A 166 -15.35 4.68 -18.20
N GLY A 167 -15.98 4.13 -17.16
CA GLY A 167 -15.45 4.09 -15.80
C GLY A 167 -14.20 3.22 -15.68
N ARG A 168 -13.37 3.51 -14.68
CA ARG A 168 -12.22 2.67 -14.33
C ARG A 168 -12.71 1.36 -13.69
N PRO A 169 -12.03 0.22 -13.92
CA PRO A 169 -12.32 -1.02 -13.19
C PRO A 169 -12.08 -0.82 -11.69
N PHE A 170 -12.95 -1.36 -10.84
CA PHE A 170 -12.82 -1.14 -9.39
C PHE A 170 -11.51 -1.66 -8.80
N ASN A 171 -10.97 -2.77 -9.31
CA ASN A 171 -9.69 -3.29 -8.82
C ASN A 171 -8.52 -2.30 -8.95
N LEU A 172 -8.57 -1.37 -9.92
CA LEU A 172 -7.56 -0.31 -10.07
C LEU A 172 -7.86 0.90 -9.17
N VAL A 173 -9.13 1.21 -8.95
CA VAL A 173 -9.56 2.35 -8.12
C VAL A 173 -9.42 2.04 -6.62
N THR A 174 -9.56 0.78 -6.26
CA THR A 174 -9.52 0.31 -4.87
C THR A 174 -8.46 -0.77 -4.68
N PRO A 175 -7.17 -0.38 -4.57
CA PRO A 175 -6.10 -1.29 -4.21
C PRO A 175 -6.31 -1.86 -2.79
N SER A 176 -5.53 -2.89 -2.44
CA SER A 176 -5.68 -3.64 -1.18
C SER A 176 -5.64 -2.74 0.07
N TYR A 177 -4.86 -1.67 0.07
CA TYR A 177 -4.78 -0.68 1.15
C TYR A 177 -4.75 0.75 0.60
N ALA A 178 -5.20 1.71 1.39
CA ALA A 178 -5.26 3.13 1.04
C ALA A 178 -3.94 3.87 1.31
N ASP A 179 -3.91 5.17 0.97
CA ASP A 179 -2.74 6.04 1.10
C ASP A 179 -2.13 6.03 2.50
N TYR A 180 -2.96 6.07 3.56
CA TYR A 180 -2.49 6.04 4.94
C TYR A 180 -1.52 4.87 5.23
N TRP A 181 -1.91 3.65 4.86
CA TRP A 181 -1.09 2.46 5.14
C TRP A 181 0.10 2.37 4.18
N ARG A 182 -0.05 2.85 2.94
CA ARG A 182 1.05 2.96 1.98
C ARG A 182 2.13 3.88 2.52
N ASP A 183 1.75 5.07 2.96
CA ASP A 183 2.67 6.11 3.41
C ASP A 183 3.37 5.67 4.71
N GLN A 184 2.64 4.97 5.61
CA GLN A 184 3.22 4.37 6.81
C GLN A 184 4.26 3.27 6.49
N GLU A 185 3.99 2.41 5.51
CA GLU A 185 4.97 1.42 5.03
C GLU A 185 6.17 2.09 4.34
N GLU A 186 5.95 3.08 3.48
CA GLU A 186 7.00 3.78 2.75
C GLU A 186 7.94 4.53 3.68
N ALA A 187 7.41 5.22 4.70
CA ALA A 187 8.20 5.85 5.74
C ALA A 187 9.05 4.83 6.52
N GLY A 188 8.58 3.58 6.64
CA GLY A 188 9.34 2.49 7.26
C GLY A 188 10.46 1.92 6.36
N ARG A 189 10.34 2.03 5.03
CA ARG A 189 11.32 1.51 4.06
C ARG A 189 12.55 2.39 3.96
N TYR A 190 12.37 3.72 3.92
CA TYR A 190 13.50 4.64 3.85
C TYR A 190 14.02 4.97 5.25
N LYS A 191 15.17 4.39 5.61
CA LYS A 191 15.88 4.71 6.85
C LYS A 191 17.15 5.47 6.51
N TRP A 192 17.28 6.68 7.05
CA TRP A 192 18.49 7.50 6.93
C TRP A 192 19.69 6.73 7.48
N GLY A 193 20.75 6.60 6.68
CA GLY A 193 21.98 5.87 7.05
C GLY A 193 21.92 4.34 6.92
N ASP A 194 20.82 3.76 6.40
CA ASP A 194 20.78 2.33 6.06
C ASP A 194 21.76 2.02 4.92
N ILE A 195 22.51 0.94 5.07
CA ILE A 195 23.51 0.45 4.10
C ILE A 195 22.86 0.19 2.73
N ASN A 196 21.60 -0.25 2.71
CA ASN A 196 20.87 -0.47 1.46
C ASN A 196 20.55 0.84 0.71
N ASN A 197 20.56 1.99 1.41
CA ASN A 197 20.26 3.32 0.87
C ASN A 197 21.53 4.14 0.54
N PHE A 198 22.71 3.48 0.46
CA PHE A 198 23.99 4.17 0.28
C PHE A 198 24.05 5.04 -0.99
N ARG A 199 23.34 4.66 -2.07
CA ARG A 199 23.32 5.42 -3.32
C ARG A 199 22.63 6.77 -3.16
N ASP A 200 21.54 6.81 -2.40
CA ASP A 200 20.81 8.06 -2.17
C ASP A 200 21.54 8.93 -1.13
N LEU A 201 22.15 8.30 -0.12
CA LEU A 201 23.06 8.98 0.79
C LEU A 201 24.24 9.62 0.02
N ALA A 202 24.91 8.86 -0.85
CA ALA A 202 26.03 9.35 -1.64
C ALA A 202 25.64 10.52 -2.55
N ARG A 203 24.43 10.52 -3.14
CA ARG A 203 23.90 11.63 -3.93
C ARG A 203 23.60 12.88 -3.09
N SER A 204 23.17 12.71 -1.85
CA SER A 204 22.83 13.83 -0.95
C SER A 204 24.05 14.59 -0.42
N LEU A 205 25.23 13.98 -0.44
CA LEU A 205 26.45 14.60 0.09
C LEU A 205 26.99 15.67 -0.87
N SER A 206 26.94 16.93 -0.47
CA SER A 206 27.64 18.02 -1.16
C SER A 206 29.14 17.95 -0.83
N ILE A 207 29.90 17.23 -1.64
CA ILE A 207 31.36 17.14 -1.49
C ILE A 207 31.95 18.51 -1.85
N LYS A 208 32.38 19.28 -0.85
CA LYS A 208 33.23 20.45 -1.05
C LYS A 208 34.66 19.96 -1.25
N MET A 209 35.19 20.10 -2.47
CA MET A 209 36.60 19.84 -2.72
C MET A 209 37.44 20.85 -1.91
N VAL A 210 38.40 20.36 -1.14
CA VAL A 210 39.32 21.22 -0.40
C VAL A 210 40.31 21.83 -1.40
N GLU A 211 40.21 23.13 -1.63
CA GLU A 211 41.23 23.87 -2.38
C GLU A 211 42.45 24.12 -1.48
N PHE A 212 43.56 23.47 -1.81
CA PHE A 212 44.83 23.73 -1.14
C PHE A 212 45.35 25.11 -1.54
N LYS A 213 45.33 26.06 -0.62
CA LYS A 213 46.01 27.35 -0.81
C LYS A 213 47.48 27.18 -0.42
N PRO A 214 48.44 27.39 -1.34
CA PRO A 214 49.85 27.37 -0.97
C PRO A 214 50.11 28.53 0.02
N VAL A 215 50.76 28.21 1.14
CA VAL A 215 51.17 29.22 2.13
C VAL A 215 52.45 29.88 1.61
N SER A 216 52.39 31.19 1.33
CA SER A 216 53.60 31.95 0.97
C SER A 216 54.50 32.11 2.20
N THR A 217 55.77 31.71 2.08
CA THR A 217 56.79 31.85 3.11
C THR A 217 57.55 33.17 3.04
N GLU A 218 57.22 34.05 2.08
CA GLU A 218 58.00 35.26 1.77
C GLU A 218 58.09 36.26 2.93
N ASN A 219 57.14 36.27 3.86
CA ASN A 219 57.12 37.16 5.03
C ASN A 219 57.51 36.49 6.36
N ILE A 220 58.03 35.25 6.33
CA ILE A 220 58.47 34.57 7.55
C ILE A 220 59.91 34.98 7.85
N SER A 221 60.11 35.99 8.69
CA SER A 221 61.44 36.34 9.21
C SER A 221 61.78 35.50 10.43
N ILE A 222 62.89 34.75 10.39
CA ILE A 222 63.43 34.09 11.58
C ILE A 222 64.03 35.19 12.48
N PRO A 223 63.58 35.35 13.74
CA PRO A 223 64.18 36.34 14.63
C PRO A 223 65.62 35.95 14.97
N ASP A 224 66.54 36.91 14.85
CA ASP A 224 67.96 36.72 15.15
C ASP A 224 68.18 36.56 16.67
N THR A 225 68.56 35.35 17.10
CA THR A 225 68.78 35.00 18.50
C THR A 225 70.27 35.08 18.91
N THR A 226 71.12 35.75 18.14
CA THR A 226 72.54 35.89 18.51
C THR A 226 72.71 36.79 19.74
N ARG A 227 73.34 36.24 20.79
CA ARG A 227 73.55 36.94 22.07
C ARG A 227 74.82 37.80 22.00
N LYS A 228 74.69 39.13 21.92
CA LYS A 228 75.82 40.07 21.99
C LYS A 228 76.34 40.19 23.42
N THR A 229 77.27 39.34 23.82
CA THR A 229 77.99 39.48 25.11
C THR A 229 79.13 40.47 24.99
N ALA A 230 79.02 41.62 25.66
CA ALA A 230 80.15 42.52 25.90
C ALA A 230 81.05 41.90 27.00
N PRO A 231 82.36 41.70 26.78
CA PRO A 231 83.25 41.12 27.79
C PRO A 231 83.60 42.16 28.85
N THR A 232 82.90 42.17 29.98
CA THR A 232 83.32 42.90 31.19
C THR A 232 84.25 41.99 32.00
N GLY A 233 85.49 42.44 32.18
CA GLY A 233 86.63 41.62 32.58
C GLY A 233 86.52 40.96 33.96
N THR A 234 86.74 39.65 33.97
CA THR A 234 87.33 38.92 35.09
C THR A 234 88.54 38.18 34.55
N PRO A 235 89.78 38.48 35.00
CA PRO A 235 90.96 37.79 34.52
C PRO A 235 91.00 36.39 35.12
N ALA A 236 90.76 35.37 34.29
CA ALA A 236 91.10 33.99 34.63
C ALA A 236 92.32 33.59 33.77
N SER A 237 93.46 33.47 34.42
CA SER A 237 94.69 32.94 33.85
C SER A 237 94.56 31.44 33.65
N ILE A 238 94.63 30.94 32.42
CA ILE A 238 95.33 29.67 32.15
C ILE A 238 96.10 29.82 30.82
N SER A 239 97.36 29.45 30.91
CA SER A 239 98.43 29.48 29.93
C SER A 239 98.16 28.68 28.64
N THR A 240 98.65 29.28 27.56
CA THR A 240 99.09 28.77 26.25
C THR A 240 99.44 27.29 26.14
N ALA A 241 99.09 26.65 25.01
CA ALA A 241 100.01 26.43 23.89
C ALA A 241 99.49 25.32 22.97
N ALA A 242 99.47 25.59 21.65
CA ALA A 242 99.85 24.69 20.56
C ALA A 242 99.08 25.06 19.29
N GLY A 243 99.66 25.95 18.49
CA GLY A 243 99.32 26.03 17.08
C GLY A 243 99.94 24.85 16.35
N PHE A 244 99.16 24.19 15.50
CA PHE A 244 99.71 23.36 14.43
C PHE A 244 99.45 24.06 13.09
N PRO A 245 100.48 24.20 12.24
CA PRO A 245 100.43 24.98 11.01
C PRO A 245 99.70 24.23 9.88
N LEU A 246 98.97 25.00 9.07
CA LEU A 246 98.40 24.58 7.80
C LEU A 246 99.53 24.36 6.77
N ARG A 247 99.40 23.28 5.99
CA ARG A 247 100.04 23.13 4.68
C ARG A 247 99.11 23.68 3.61
#